data_AF-A0A2E8KT52-F1
#
_entry.id   AF-A0A2E8KT52-F1
#
_cell.length_a   1.000
_cell.length_b   1.000
_cell.length_c   1.000
_cell.angle_alpha   90.00
_cell.angle_beta   90.00
_cell.angle_gamma   90.00
#
_symmetry.space_group_name_H-M   'P 1'
#
loop_
_entity.id
_entity.type
_entity.pdbx_description
1 polymer ?
#
loop_
_entity_poly.entity_id
_entity_poly.type
_entity_poly.pdbx_seq_one_letter_code
_entity_poly.pdbx_strand_id
1 'polypeptide(L)' 'SGGTTCEDPPGPREGMGMKFYLAYLRDPSGNKLCAIHNMNS' A
#
# COMPACT_ATOMS: atom_id res chain seq x y z
N SER A 1 16.12 -2.03 -10.42
CA SER A 1 15.73 -1.79 -9.01
C SER A 1 14.29 -1.31 -8.98
N GLY A 2 13.36 -2.15 -8.53
CA GLY A 2 11.94 -1.84 -8.47
C GLY A 2 11.56 -1.39 -7.06
N GLY A 3 11.35 -0.08 -6.90
CA GLY A 3 10.77 0.55 -5.72
C GLY A 3 11.58 0.51 -4.42
N THR A 4 11.45 1.52 -3.57
CA THR A 4 11.88 1.48 -2.15
C THR A 4 10.68 1.66 -1.23
N THR A 5 10.79 1.15 0.01
CA THR A 5 9.81 1.46 1.06
C THR A 5 9.80 2.96 1.34
N CYS A 6 8.62 3.52 1.61
CA CYS A 6 8.48 4.97 1.76
C CYS A 6 7.57 5.43 2.90
N GLU A 7 6.85 4.50 3.53
CA GLU A 7 6.01 4.69 4.71
C GLU A 7 6.05 3.42 5.58
N ASP A 8 5.06 3.27 6.46
CA ASP A 8 4.81 2.05 7.22
C ASP A 8 4.79 0.80 6.33
N PRO A 9 5.18 -0.35 6.88
CA PRO A 9 5.18 -1.61 6.15
C PRO A 9 3.80 -1.92 5.57
N PRO A 10 3.77 -2.60 4.41
CA PRO A 10 2.53 -3.02 3.78
C PRO A 10 1.76 -3.96 4.72
N GLY A 11 0.44 -3.82 4.76
CA GLY A 11 -0.37 -4.63 5.67
C GLY A 11 -1.87 -4.33 5.65
N PRO A 12 -2.66 -5.10 6.42
CA PRO A 12 -4.08 -4.89 6.56
C PRO A 12 -4.39 -3.54 7.23
N ARG A 13 -5.47 -2.91 6.78
CA ARG A 13 -6.10 -1.73 7.37
C ARG A 13 -7.60 -1.98 7.41
N GLU A 14 -8.20 -1.73 8.56
CA GLU A 14 -9.62 -1.99 8.82
C GLU A 14 -10.30 -0.70 9.28
N GLY A 15 -11.46 -0.39 8.71
CA GLY A 15 -12.22 0.82 9.03
C GLY A 15 -13.49 0.93 8.18
N MET A 16 -14.53 1.57 8.72
CA MET A 16 -15.81 1.79 8.02
C MET A 16 -16.44 0.49 7.44
N GLY A 17 -16.23 -0.65 8.13
CA GLY A 17 -16.74 -1.96 7.68
C GLY A 17 -15.98 -2.58 6.50
N MET A 18 -14.85 -2.01 6.10
CA MET A 18 -14.03 -2.49 4.99
C MET A 18 -12.67 -3.01 5.49
N LYS A 19 -12.16 -4.03 4.80
CA LYS A 19 -10.85 -4.62 5.05
C LYS A 19 -9.98 -4.50 3.80
N PHE A 20 -8.91 -3.72 3.89
CA PHE A 20 -8.00 -3.46 2.77
C PHE A 20 -6.57 -3.88 3.10
N TYR A 21 -5.84 -4.39 2.13
CA TYR A 21 -4.38 -4.49 2.22
C TYR A 21 -3.78 -3.28 1.50
N LEU A 22 -2.99 -2.49 2.23
CA LEU A 22 -2.38 -1.26 1.75
C LEU A 22 -0.86 -1.42 1.67
N ALA A 23 -0.28 -1.00 0.55
CA ALA A 23 1.16 -0.98 0.34
C ALA A 23 1.60 0.32 -0.32
N TYR A 24 2.77 0.81 0.07
CA TYR A 24 3.37 2.02 -0.49
C TYR A 24 4.78 1.73 -0.98
N LEU A 25 5.12 2.28 -2.14
CA LEU A 25 6.49 2.25 -2.64
C LEU A 25 6.86 3.58 -3.29
N ARG A 26 8.15 3.89 -3.30
CA ARG A 26 8.70 4.99 -4.07
C ARG A 26 9.34 4.46 -5.32
N ASP A 27 8.85 4.87 -6.48
CA ASP A 27 9.44 4.45 -7.76
C ASP A 27 10.84 5.09 -7.98
N PRO A 28 11.62 4.62 -8.97
CA PRO A 28 12.93 5.19 -9.27
C PRO A 28 12.91 6.68 -9.68
N SER A 29 11.75 7.20 -10.10
CA SER A 29 11.53 8.60 -10.45
C SER A 29 11.16 9.46 -9.23
N GLY A 30 11.03 8.86 -8.03
CA GLY A 30 10.69 9.54 -6.79
C GLY A 30 9.20 9.60 -6.47
N ASN A 31 8.32 9.08 -7.33
CA ASN A 31 6.87 9.10 -7.12
C ASN A 31 6.47 8.16 -6.00
N LYS A 32 5.57 8.62 -5.13
CA LYS A 32 4.93 7.75 -4.13
C LYS A 32 3.74 7.04 -4.78
N LEU A 33 3.83 5.73 -4.91
CA LEU A 33 2.76 4.87 -5.41
C LEU A 33 2.03 4.21 -4.24
N CYS A 34 0.71 4.11 -4.35
CA CYS A 34 -0.17 3.43 -3.40
C CYS A 34 -0.86 2.27 -4.11
N ALA A 35 -0.80 1.08 -3.52
CA ALA A 35 -1.55 -0.09 -3.95
C ALA A 35 -2.56 -0.48 -2.87
N ILE A 36 -3.80 -0.72 -3.30
CA ILE A 36 -4.91 -1.11 -2.43
C ILE A 36 -5.49 -2.41 -2.98
N HIS A 37 -5.55 -3.43 -2.13
CA HIS A 37 -6.27 -4.66 -2.43
C HIS A 37 -7.48 -4.77 -1.50
N ASN A 38 -8.68 -4.83 -2.09
CA ASN A 38 -9.92 -5.07 -1.36
C ASN A 38 -9.94 -6.54 -0.93
N MET A 39 -9.97 -6.78 0.38
CA MET A 39 -10.00 -8.13 0.97
C MET A 39 -11.41 -8.57 1.34
N ASN A 40 -12.45 -7.84 0.90
CA ASN A 40 -13.83 -8.30 1.05
C ASN A 40 -14.05 -9.51 0.13
N SER A 41 -14.35 -10.66 0.75
CA SER A 41 -14.79 -11.91 0.10
C SER A 41 -16.23 -11.84 -0.38
#